data_AF-A0A4Q2QT61-F1
#
_entry.id   AF-A0A4Q2QT61-F1
#
_cell.length_a   1.000
_cell.length_b   1.000
_cell.length_c   1.000
_cell.angle_alpha   90.00
_cell.angle_beta   90.00
_cell.angle_gamma   90.00
#
_symmetry.space_group_name_H-M   'P 1'
#
loop_
_entity.id
_entity.type
_entity.pdbx_description
1 polymer ?
#
loop_
_entity_poly.entity_id
_entity_poly.type
_entity_poly.pdbx_seq_one_letter_code
_entity_poly.pdbx_strand_id
1 'polypeptide(L)' 'GVEKALAVVDRWHYGQAAEDLSLFVWREKIIPTLGVILIDLQQMRTDGKIMGYQGSDFGAISNFPVGASAKILNVTRHQE' A
#
# COMPACT_ATOMS: atom_id res chain seq x y z
N GLY A 1 9.62 -7.03 -8.86
CA GLY A 1 10.72 -6.22 -8.31
C GLY A 1 11.67 -7.10 -7.52
N VAL A 2 12.45 -6.52 -6.62
CA VAL A 2 13.39 -7.25 -5.75
C VAL A 2 12.70 -8.23 -4.78
N GLU A 3 11.43 -7.97 -4.46
CA GLU A 3 10.58 -8.84 -3.61
C GLU A 3 9.66 -9.79 -4.42
N LYS A 4 10.04 -10.13 -5.65
CA LYS A 4 9.21 -10.98 -6.52
C LYS A 4 8.86 -12.31 -5.82
N ALA A 5 7.58 -12.68 -5.91
CA ALA A 5 6.99 -13.90 -5.34
C ALA A 5 6.80 -13.93 -3.81
N LEU A 6 7.19 -12.88 -3.08
CA LEU A 6 6.80 -12.74 -1.68
C LEU A 6 5.34 -12.32 -1.58
N ALA A 7 4.63 -12.85 -0.58
CA ALA A 7 3.22 -12.53 -0.34
C ALA A 7 2.88 -12.67 1.15
N VAL A 8 2.03 -11.78 1.66
CA VAL A 8 1.59 -11.75 3.05
C VAL A 8 0.23 -11.04 3.15
N VAL A 9 -0.56 -11.38 4.17
CA VAL A 9 -1.78 -10.64 4.54
C VAL A 9 -1.45 -9.75 5.74
N ASP A 10 -1.59 -8.44 5.60
CA ASP A 10 -1.32 -7.49 6.69
C ASP A 10 -2.55 -6.70 7.12
N ARG A 11 -2.43 -6.03 8.28
CA ARG A 11 -3.52 -5.20 8.78
C ARG A 11 -3.55 -3.90 8.00
N TRP A 12 -4.74 -3.56 7.49
CA TRP A 12 -4.95 -2.35 6.70
C TRP A 12 -6.15 -1.55 7.19
N HIS A 13 -6.20 -0.31 6.73
CA HIS A 13 -7.26 0.67 6.94
C HIS A 13 -7.56 1.33 5.60
N TYR A 14 -8.83 1.63 5.38
CA TYR A 14 -9.28 2.39 4.21
C TYR A 14 -10.19 3.52 4.64
N GLY A 15 -10.10 4.64 3.94
CA GLY A 15 -11.00 5.77 4.09
C GLY A 15 -11.23 6.42 2.74
N GLN A 16 -12.48 6.79 2.45
CA GLN A 16 -12.80 7.52 1.24
C GLN A 16 -12.40 8.99 1.42
N ALA A 17 -11.55 9.50 0.53
CA ALA A 17 -11.12 10.90 0.54
C ALA A 17 -11.98 11.76 -0.38
N ALA A 18 -12.38 11.21 -1.54
CA ALA A 18 -13.35 11.79 -2.47
C ALA A 18 -14.03 10.68 -3.30
N GLU A 19 -14.86 11.05 -4.27
CA GLU A 19 -15.37 10.11 -5.28
C GLU A 19 -14.19 9.48 -6.04
N ASP A 20 -14.19 8.14 -6.15
CA ASP A 20 -13.12 7.33 -6.75
C ASP A 20 -11.69 7.57 -6.22
N LEU A 21 -11.53 8.28 -5.09
CA LEU A 21 -10.26 8.55 -4.45
C LEU A 21 -10.27 8.04 -3.00
N SER A 22 -9.40 7.06 -2.72
CA SER A 22 -9.32 6.40 -1.43
C SER A 22 -7.95 6.54 -0.80
N LEU A 23 -7.91 6.77 0.51
CA LEU A 23 -6.70 6.60 1.33
C LEU A 23 -6.62 5.15 1.80
N PHE A 24 -5.52 4.47 1.50
CA PHE A 24 -5.21 3.12 1.92
C PHE A 24 -3.94 3.12 2.77
N VAL A 25 -4.02 2.55 3.97
CA VAL A 25 -2.91 2.47 4.93
C VAL A 25 -2.72 1.02 5.35
N TRP A 26 -1.52 0.48 5.26
CA TRP A 26 -1.20 -0.86 5.77
C TRP A 26 0.00 -0.85 6.72
N ARG A 27 0.02 -1.86 7.59
CA ARG A 27 1.07 -2.09 8.58
C ARG A 27 1.55 -3.52 8.49
N GLU A 28 2.77 -3.71 8.04
CA GLU A 28 3.36 -5.03 7.90
C GLU A 28 3.84 -5.57 9.24
N LYS A 29 3.60 -6.87 9.46
CA LYS A 29 3.99 -7.55 10.71
C LYS A 29 5.29 -8.34 10.62
N ILE A 30 5.81 -8.59 9.41
CA ILE A 30 7.04 -9.37 9.20
C ILE A 30 8.25 -8.44 9.18
N ILE A 31 8.30 -7.55 8.19
CA ILE A 31 9.23 -6.42 8.17
C ILE A 31 8.45 -5.18 8.66
N PRO A 32 8.86 -4.47 9.72
CA PRO A 32 8.13 -3.33 10.23
C PRO A 32 8.03 -2.20 9.20
N THR A 33 6.92 -2.18 8.46
CA THR A 33 6.68 -1.27 7.35
C THR A 33 5.32 -0.59 7.50
N LEU A 34 5.29 0.72 7.28
CA LEU A 34 4.08 1.53 7.14
C LEU A 34 3.97 1.98 5.69
N GLY A 35 2.87 1.59 5.04
CA GLY A 35 2.51 2.11 3.73
C GLY A 35 1.31 3.04 3.82
N VAL A 36 1.38 4.16 3.12
CA VAL A 36 0.30 5.16 3.04
C VAL A 36 0.17 5.58 1.58
N ILE A 37 -0.95 5.28 0.95
CA ILE A 37 -1.17 5.50 -0.48
C ILE A 37 -2.57 6.06 -0.74
N LEU A 38 -2.66 7.06 -1.61
CA LEU A 38 -3.88 7.44 -2.29
C LEU A 38 -4.06 6.58 -3.54
N ILE A 39 -5.26 6.02 -3.71
CA ILE A 39 -5.67 5.23 -4.86
C ILE A 39 -6.74 6.02 -5.58
N ASP A 40 -6.41 6.53 -6.76
CA ASP A 40 -7.31 7.25 -7.66
C ASP A 40 -7.74 6.30 -8.78
N LEU A 41 -8.99 5.84 -8.70
CA LEU A 41 -9.58 4.94 -9.69
C LEU A 41 -10.13 5.69 -10.91
N GLN A 42 -10.35 7.00 -10.82
CA GLN A 42 -10.72 7.81 -11.99
C GLN A 42 -9.54 7.95 -12.95
N GLN A 43 -8.35 8.22 -12.39
CA GLN A 43 -7.10 8.36 -13.16
C GLN A 43 -6.35 7.04 -13.32
N MET A 44 -6.76 5.99 -12.62
CA MET A 44 -6.09 4.69 -12.55
C MET A 44 -4.61 4.86 -12.16
N ARG A 45 -4.37 5.59 -11.06
CA ARG A 45 -3.03 5.88 -10.54
C ARG A 45 -3.01 5.85 -9.01
N THR A 46 -1.81 5.73 -8.47
CA THR A 46 -1.54 5.87 -7.05
C THR A 46 -0.42 6.84 -6.77
N ASP A 47 -0.47 7.47 -5.60
CA ASP A 47 0.60 8.31 -5.06
C ASP A 47 0.68 8.13 -3.54
N GLY A 48 1.88 8.15 -2.98
CA GLY A 48 2.07 7.91 -1.56
C GLY A 48 3.51 7.66 -1.16
N LYS A 49 3.68 6.92 -0.07
CA LYS A 49 4.98 6.66 0.55
C LYS A 49 5.03 5.30 1.25
N ILE A 50 6.24 4.78 1.38
CA ILE A 50 6.56 3.64 2.24
C ILE A 50 7.56 4.10 3.31
N MET A 51 7.39 3.62 4.53
CA MET A 51 8.25 3.89 5.67
C MET A 51 8.68 2.59 6.35
N GLY A 52 9.94 2.52 6.76
CA GLY A 52 10.43 1.46 7.62
C GLY A 52 11.81 1.82 8.17
N TYR A 53 12.44 0.88 8.85
CA TYR A 53 13.86 1.01 9.17
C TYR A 53 14.71 0.69 7.93
N GLN A 54 15.85 1.35 7.77
CA GLN A 54 16.79 1.10 6.67
C GLN A 54 17.47 -0.27 6.78
N GLY A 55 17.62 -0.77 8.01
CA GLY A 55 18.19 -2.08 8.33
C GLY A 55 17.46 -2.73 9.51
N SER A 56 18.05 -3.81 10.03
CA SER A 56 17.49 -4.60 11.14
C SER A 56 17.93 -4.11 12.52
N ASP A 57 18.68 -3.01 12.59
CA ASP A 57 19.25 -2.45 13.82
C ASP A 57 18.34 -1.42 14.51
N PHE A 58 17.16 -1.15 13.94
CA PHE A 58 16.22 -0.13 14.43
C PHE A 58 16.82 1.29 14.47
N GLY A 59 17.87 1.55 13.68
CA GLY A 59 18.57 2.83 13.64
C GLY A 59 17.93 3.80 12.66
N ALA A 60 18.50 3.87 11.45
CA ALA A 60 18.07 4.83 10.43
C ALA A 60 16.68 4.50 9.88
N ILE A 61 15.89 5.54 9.59
CA ILE A 61 14.56 5.42 8.97
C ILE A 61 14.70 5.58 7.46
N SER A 62 14.09 4.66 6.72
CA SER A 62 13.82 4.81 5.29
C SER A 62 12.41 5.37 5.09
N ASN A 63 12.30 6.45 4.32
CA ASN A 63 11.03 7.06 3.94
C ASN A 63 11.14 7.54 2.49
N PHE A 64 10.37 6.93 1.59
CA PHE A 64 10.48 7.23 0.17
C PHE A 64 9.11 7.29 -0.52
N PRO A 65 8.98 8.14 -1.56
CA PRO A 65 7.75 8.25 -2.32
C PRO A 65 7.54 7.02 -3.21
N VAL A 66 6.28 6.65 -3.42
CA VAL A 66 5.88 5.58 -4.34
C VAL A 66 4.65 6.02 -5.14
N GLY A 67 4.61 5.60 -6.41
CA GLY A 67 3.45 5.81 -7.28
C GLY A 67 3.41 4.74 -8.35
N ALA A 68 2.21 4.41 -8.82
CA ALA A 68 1.99 3.36 -9.81
C ALA A 68 0.83 3.68 -10.74
N SER A 69 0.81 3.04 -11.90
CA SER A 69 -0.41 2.90 -12.70
C SER A 69 -1.24 1.75 -12.14
N ALA A 70 -2.56 1.94 -12.04
CA ALA A 70 -3.50 0.95 -11.53
C ALA A 70 -4.26 0.26 -12.67
N LYS A 71 -4.65 -0.99 -12.45
CA LYS A 71 -5.58 -1.73 -13.31
C LYS A 71 -6.43 -2.65 -12.45
N ILE A 72 -7.75 -2.50 -12.55
CA ILE A 72 -8.69 -3.45 -11.94
C ILE A 72 -8.67 -4.73 -12.78
N LEU A 73 -8.36 -5.87 -12.14
CA LEU A 73 -8.27 -7.16 -12.83
C LEU A 73 -9.59 -7.92 -12.82
N ASN A 74 -10.31 -7.88 -11.70
CA ASN A 74 -11.60 -8.52 -11.49
C ASN A 74 -12.25 -7.94 -10.21
N VAL A 75 -13.53 -8.28 -10.00
CA VAL A 75 -14.27 -7.97 -8.76
C VAL A 75 -14.89 -9.27 -8.25
N THR A 76 -14.51 -9.70 -7.07
CA THR A 76 -15.08 -10.88 -6.41
C THR A 76 -16.32 -10.48 -5.62
N ARG A 77 -17.43 -11.20 -5.83
CA ARG A 77 -18.65 -11.09 -5.03
C ARG A 77 -18.83 -12.40 -4.26
N HIS A 78 -18.95 -12.32 -2.94
CA HIS A 78 -19.30 -13.47 -2.11
C HIS A 78 -20.83 -13.55 -2.00
N GLN A 79 -21.38 -14.76 -2.09
CA GLN A 79 -22.80 -14.98 -1.79
C GLN A 79 -22.98 -14.86 -0.27
N GLU A 80 -24.02 -14.14 0.16
CA GLU A 80 -24.46 -14.11 1.56
C GLU A 80 -25.02 -15.48 2.00
#